data_AF-A0A931SWI5-F1
#
_entry.id   AF-A0A931SWI5-F1
#
_cell.length_a   1.000
_cell.length_b   1.000
_cell.length_c   1.000
_cell.angle_alpha   90.00
_cell.angle_beta   90.00
_cell.angle_gamma   90.00
#
_symmetry.space_group_name_H-M   'P 1'
#
loop_
_entity.id
_entity.type
_entity.pdbx_description
1 polymer ?
#
loop_
_entity_poly.entity_id
_entity_poly.type
_entity_poly.pdbx_seq_one_letter_code
_entity_poly.pdbx_strand_id
1 'polypeptide(L)'
;MVKGYGFAIFAQRRTPTAQEYGTPAQAGVDIQCAGVLVRPGDVLVGDDDGIVVVPAAWAEEVIAWVEEHEEAEEYVKGKILAEHVSPGRYYPPTEETIKEMRRFKAQQR
;
A
#
# COMPACT_ATOMS: atom_id res chain seq x y z
N MET A 1 -22.46 8.91 8.50
CA MET A 1 -22.21 10.34 8.28
C MET A 1 -20.74 10.63 8.51
N VAL A 2 -19.94 10.69 7.43
CA VAL A 2 -18.63 11.39 7.31
C VAL A 2 -18.20 11.49 5.83
N LYS A 3 -18.73 10.61 4.96
CA LYS A 3 -18.46 10.56 3.51
C LYS A 3 -18.62 11.89 2.76
N GLY A 4 -19.49 12.80 3.22
CA GLY A 4 -19.71 14.11 2.59
C GLY A 4 -18.62 15.15 2.88
N TYR A 5 -17.67 14.85 3.77
CA TYR A 5 -16.64 15.80 4.20
C TYR A 5 -15.29 15.64 3.50
N GLY A 6 -15.12 14.60 2.65
CA GLY A 6 -13.85 14.35 1.96
C GLY A 6 -12.72 13.80 2.85
N PHE A 7 -13.01 13.40 4.10
CA PHE A 7 -12.02 12.76 4.98
C PHE A 7 -11.97 11.25 4.77
N ALA A 8 -10.76 10.72 4.63
CA ALA A 8 -10.49 9.28 4.75
C ALA A 8 -10.48 8.90 6.24
N ILE A 9 -11.34 7.96 6.63
CA ILE A 9 -11.46 7.50 8.02
C ILE A 9 -11.47 5.98 8.06
N PHE A 10 -10.56 5.43 8.84
CA PHE A 10 -10.40 4.00 9.05
C PHE A 10 -10.69 3.66 10.50
N ALA A 11 -11.52 2.65 10.72
CA ALA A 11 -11.90 2.20 12.06
C ALA A 11 -12.35 0.75 12.03
N GLN A 12 -12.07 0.02 13.11
CA GLN A 12 -12.53 -1.38 13.25
C GLN A 12 -14.06 -1.46 13.31
N ARG A 13 -14.72 -0.46 13.91
CA ARG A 13 -16.18 -0.45 14.13
C ARG A 13 -16.72 0.97 14.03
N ARG A 14 -18.04 1.06 13.85
CA ARG A 14 -18.80 2.30 13.89
C ARG A 14 -19.90 2.16 14.93
N THR A 15 -20.07 3.18 15.76
CA THR A 15 -21.12 3.23 16.78
C THR A 15 -21.80 4.61 16.74
N PRO A 16 -23.13 4.69 16.87
CA PRO A 16 -23.83 5.97 17.02
C PRO A 16 -23.74 6.52 18.45
N THR A 17 -23.37 5.67 19.43
CA THR A 17 -23.30 6.07 20.83
C THR A 17 -22.05 6.92 21.07
N ALA A 18 -22.24 8.14 21.55
CA ALA A 18 -21.17 8.90 22.16
C ALA A 18 -21.02 8.43 23.61
N GLN A 19 -20.00 7.63 23.90
CA GLN A 19 -19.52 7.51 25.28
C GLN A 19 -18.77 8.80 25.64
N GLU A 20 -18.72 9.17 26.92
CA GLU A 20 -17.71 10.10 27.41
C GLU A 20 -16.34 9.50 27.07
N TYR A 21 -15.73 9.98 25.98
CA TYR A 21 -14.37 9.64 25.64
C TYR A 21 -13.48 10.23 26.74
N GLY A 22 -12.67 9.38 27.39
CA GLY A 22 -11.64 9.85 28.28
C GLY A 22 -10.72 10.83 27.55
N THR A 23 -10.26 11.85 28.28
CA THR A 23 -9.28 12.82 27.78
C THR A 23 -8.07 12.10 27.17
N PRO A 24 -7.52 12.55 26.03
CA PRO A 24 -6.31 11.94 25.46
C PRO A 24 -5.21 11.84 26.51
N ALA A 25 -4.71 10.62 26.75
CA ALA A 25 -3.70 10.39 27.78
C ALA A 25 -2.31 10.91 27.35
N GLN A 26 -1.91 10.60 26.11
CA GLN A 26 -0.61 10.96 25.55
C GLN A 26 -0.74 11.23 24.04
N ALA A 27 0.20 11.97 23.49
CA ALA A 27 0.33 12.24 22.06
C ALA A 27 1.81 12.21 21.64
N GLY A 28 2.08 11.82 20.40
CA GLY A 28 3.46 11.74 19.90
C GLY A 28 4.31 10.66 20.56
N VAL A 29 3.68 9.56 20.98
CA VAL A 29 4.35 8.38 21.56
C VAL A 29 4.09 7.16 20.70
N ASP A 30 4.94 6.15 20.83
CA ASP A 30 4.74 4.85 20.19
C ASP A 30 3.46 4.18 20.71
N ILE A 31 2.68 3.60 19.79
CA ILE A 31 1.45 2.87 20.12
C ILE A 31 1.40 1.50 19.44
N GLN A 32 0.64 0.59 20.03
CA GLN A 32 0.18 -0.60 19.33
C GLN A 32 -1.24 -0.35 18.80
N CYS A 33 -1.42 -0.36 17.48
CA CYS A 33 -2.71 -0.21 16.83
C CYS A 33 -2.99 -1.45 15.97
N ALA A 34 -4.12 -2.13 16.22
CA ALA A 34 -4.48 -3.37 15.51
C ALA A 34 -3.37 -4.46 15.53
N GLY A 35 -2.57 -4.52 16.59
CA GLY A 35 -1.45 -5.46 16.73
C GLY A 35 -0.14 -5.00 16.06
N VAL A 36 -0.13 -3.84 15.40
CA VAL A 36 1.04 -3.27 14.71
C VAL A 36 1.62 -2.14 15.54
N LEU A 37 2.96 -2.05 15.59
CA LEU A 37 3.66 -0.92 16.20
C LEU A 37 3.63 0.28 15.26
N VAL A 38 3.16 1.41 15.76
CA VAL A 38 3.15 2.70 15.04
C VAL A 38 3.95 3.69 15.85
N ARG A 39 4.96 4.30 15.22
CA ARG A 39 5.80 5.33 15.84
C ARG A 39 5.52 6.70 15.25
N PRO A 40 5.75 7.78 16.02
CA PRO A 40 5.75 9.13 15.45
C PRO A 40 6.74 9.22 14.28
N GLY A 41 6.24 9.65 13.12
CA GLY A 41 7.02 9.80 11.89
C GLY A 41 6.90 8.64 10.89
N ASP A 42 6.32 7.50 11.28
CA ASP A 42 6.02 6.42 10.32
C ASP A 42 5.02 6.88 9.25
N VAL A 43 5.16 6.35 8.04
CA VAL A 43 4.27 6.66 6.92
C VAL A 43 3.08 5.70 6.96
N LEU A 44 1.87 6.24 6.93
CA LEU A 44 0.64 5.48 6.83
C LEU A 44 0.09 5.59 5.40
N VAL A 45 -0.11 4.45 4.76
CA VAL A 45 -0.74 4.35 3.44
C VAL A 45 -2.04 3.59 3.61
N GLY A 46 -3.16 4.12 3.12
CA GLY A 46 -4.43 3.44 3.23
C GLY A 46 -5.34 3.64 2.02
N ASP A 47 -6.10 2.60 1.71
CA ASP A 47 -6.99 2.46 0.56
C ASP A 47 -8.26 1.67 0.96
N ASP A 48 -8.96 1.08 0.01
CA ASP A 48 -10.18 0.31 0.30
C ASP A 48 -9.90 -1.05 0.99
N ASP A 49 -8.67 -1.57 0.93
CA ASP A 49 -8.26 -2.83 1.55
C ASP A 49 -7.83 -2.64 3.02
N GLY A 50 -7.24 -1.49 3.35
CA GLY A 50 -6.91 -1.17 4.74
C GLY A 50 -5.85 -0.09 4.91
N ILE A 51 -5.01 -0.25 5.94
CA ILE A 51 -3.87 0.63 6.22
C ILE A 51 -2.61 -0.22 6.38
N VAL A 52 -1.52 0.22 5.77
CA VAL A 52 -0.16 -0.27 5.96
C VAL A 52 0.67 0.77 6.71
N VAL A 53 1.51 0.30 7.63
CA VAL A 53 2.48 1.11 8.37
C VAL A 53 3.85 0.88 7.76
N VAL A 54 4.46 1.92 7.20
CA VAL A 54 5.83 1.89 6.68
C VAL A 54 6.74 2.60 7.68
N PRO A 55 7.71 1.88 8.31
CA PRO A 55 8.66 2.50 9.21
C PRO A 55 9.41 3.64 8.54
N ALA A 56 9.53 4.79 9.21
CA ALA A 56 10.18 5.97 8.64
C ALA A 56 11.60 5.68 8.11
N ALA A 57 12.34 4.82 8.82
CA ALA A 57 13.72 4.44 8.46
C ALA A 57 13.83 3.65 7.16
N TRP A 58 12.73 3.06 6.67
CA TRP A 58 12.72 2.21 5.46
C TRP A 58 11.90 2.83 4.33
N ALA A 59 11.32 4.02 4.51
CA ALA A 59 10.42 4.62 3.54
C ALA A 59 11.06 4.77 2.14
N GLU A 60 12.34 5.17 2.07
CA GLU A 60 13.06 5.31 0.79
C GLU A 60 13.36 3.96 0.11
N GLU A 61 13.64 2.92 0.88
CA GLU A 61 13.87 1.58 0.33
C GLU A 61 12.56 0.97 -0.17
N VAL A 62 11.47 1.15 0.61
CA VAL A 62 10.15 0.66 0.26
C VAL A 62 9.64 1.34 -1.00
N ILE A 63 9.79 2.66 -1.16
CA ILE A 63 9.31 3.34 -2.38
C ILE A 63 10.06 2.86 -3.62
N ALA A 64 11.38 2.70 -3.55
CA ALA A 64 12.17 2.20 -4.66
C ALA A 64 11.78 0.76 -5.05
N TRP A 65 11.48 -0.09 -4.06
CA TRP A 65 11.01 -1.45 -4.29
C TRP A 65 9.60 -1.47 -4.91
N VAL A 66 8.69 -0.63 -4.42
CA VAL A 66 7.30 -0.53 -4.92
C VAL A 66 7.29 -0.04 -6.36
N GLU A 67 8.09 0.97 -6.73
CA GLU A 67 8.17 1.47 -8.10
C GLU A 67 8.59 0.36 -9.10
N GLU A 68 9.59 -0.46 -8.75
CA GLU A 68 9.98 -1.59 -9.61
C GLU A 68 8.89 -2.66 -9.70
N HIS A 69 8.18 -2.94 -8.59
CA HIS A 69 7.10 -3.92 -8.58
C HIS A 69 5.90 -3.47 -9.40
N GLU A 70 5.51 -2.20 -9.30
CA GLU A 70 4.43 -1.62 -10.08
C GLU A 70 4.72 -1.69 -11.58
N GLU A 71 5.96 -1.38 -11.99
CA GLU A 71 6.39 -1.52 -13.39
C GLU A 71 6.34 -2.98 -13.88
N ALA A 72 6.75 -3.93 -13.03
CA ALA A 72 6.68 -5.35 -13.36
C ALA A 72 5.22 -5.83 -13.50
N GLU A 73 4.33 -5.40 -12.62
CA GLU A 73 2.90 -5.71 -12.68
C GLU A 73 2.24 -5.14 -13.93
N GLU A 74 2.52 -3.89 -14.29
CA GLU A 74 1.96 -3.25 -15.48
C GLU A 74 2.47 -3.94 -16.76
N TYR A 75 3.74 -4.33 -16.82
CA TYR A 75 4.28 -5.11 -17.93
C TYR A 75 3.60 -6.48 -18.07
N VAL A 76 3.43 -7.20 -16.96
CA VAL A 76 2.74 -8.50 -16.93
C VAL A 76 1.29 -8.35 -17.36
N LYS A 77 0.58 -7.35 -16.85
CA LYS A 77 -0.80 -7.03 -17.21
C LYS A 77 -0.93 -6.71 -18.71
N GLY A 78 0.00 -5.94 -19.26
CA GLY A 78 0.06 -5.66 -20.70
C GLY A 78 0.16 -6.93 -21.56
N LYS A 79 1.03 -7.88 -21.17
CA LYS A 79 1.14 -9.18 -21.84
C LYS A 79 -0.14 -10.01 -21.75
N ILE A 80 -0.73 -10.09 -20.56
CA ILE A 80 -1.97 -10.83 -20.33
C ILE A 80 -3.08 -10.31 -21.25
N LEU A 81 -3.24 -8.99 -21.34
CA LEU A 81 -4.26 -8.34 -22.17
C LEU A 81 -3.98 -8.52 -23.67
N ALA A 82 -2.72 -8.38 -24.10
CA ALA A 82 -2.35 -8.54 -25.50
C ALA A 82 -2.58 -9.98 -25.99
N GLU A 83 -2.17 -10.98 -25.20
CA GLU A 83 -2.22 -12.39 -25.58
C GLU A 83 -3.56 -13.07 -25.24
N HIS A 84 -4.46 -12.38 -24.51
CA HIS A 84 -5.75 -12.92 -24.07
C HIS A 84 -5.62 -14.23 -23.27
N VAL A 85 -4.59 -14.31 -22.42
CA VAL A 85 -4.31 -15.48 -21.57
C VAL A 85 -4.80 -15.28 -20.14
N SER A 86 -4.84 -16.35 -19.34
CA SER A 86 -5.17 -16.22 -17.92
C SER A 86 -4.01 -15.56 -17.15
N PRO A 87 -4.30 -14.81 -16.07
CA PRO A 87 -3.25 -14.14 -15.29
C PRO A 87 -2.16 -15.07 -14.76
N GLY A 88 -2.52 -16.30 -14.38
CA GLY A 88 -1.58 -17.30 -13.87
C GLY A 88 -0.49 -17.73 -14.86
N ARG A 89 -0.57 -17.31 -16.13
CA ARG A 89 0.52 -17.50 -17.10
C ARG A 89 1.74 -16.63 -16.80
N TYR A 90 1.52 -15.43 -16.27
CA TYR A 90 2.56 -14.41 -16.08
C TYR A 90 2.62 -13.84 -14.64
N TYR A 91 1.63 -14.13 -13.79
CA TYR A 91 1.58 -13.72 -12.39
C TYR A 91 1.73 -14.92 -11.44
N PRO A 92 2.59 -14.84 -10.40
CA PRO A 92 3.42 -13.70 -10.03
C PRO A 92 4.61 -13.48 -11.00
N PRO A 93 5.11 -12.23 -11.16
CA PRO A 93 6.26 -11.95 -12.00
C PRO A 93 7.48 -12.75 -11.55
N THR A 94 8.14 -13.42 -12.50
CA THR A 94 9.39 -14.15 -12.23
C THR A 94 10.60 -13.23 -12.43
N GLU A 95 11.78 -13.61 -11.93
CA GLU A 95 13.02 -12.87 -12.21
C GLU A 95 13.30 -12.70 -13.71
N GLU A 96 12.91 -13.67 -14.53
CA GLU A 96 13.06 -13.60 -15.98
C GLU A 96 12.13 -12.53 -16.57
N THR A 97 10.88 -12.50 -16.12
CA THR A 97 9.90 -11.47 -16.48
C THR A 97 10.39 -10.07 -16.12
N ILE A 98 11.02 -9.91 -14.94
CA ILE A 98 11.59 -8.63 -14.51
C ILE A 98 12.78 -8.24 -15.41
N LYS A 99 13.66 -9.19 -15.76
CA LYS A 99 14.77 -8.94 -16.71
C LYS A 99 14.26 -8.54 -18.09
N GLU A 100 13.20 -9.17 -18.58
CA GLU A 100 12.55 -8.79 -19.83
C GLU A 100 11.96 -7.38 -19.77
N MET A 101 11.22 -7.07 -18.70
CA MET A 101 10.67 -5.73 -18.45
C MET A 101 11.78 -4.67 -18.45
N ARG A 102 12.89 -4.91 -17.74
CA ARG A 102 14.06 -4.01 -17.72
C ARG A 102 14.66 -3.81 -19.12
N ARG A 103 14.75 -4.87 -19.93
CA ARG A 103 15.21 -4.78 -21.33
C ARG A 103 14.24 -3.97 -22.20
N PHE A 104 12.95 -4.21 -22.05
CA PHE A 104 11.90 -3.50 -22.78
C PHE A 104 11.92 -2.00 -22.46
N LYS A 105 12.03 -1.64 -21.18
CA LYS A 105 12.16 -0.26 -20.71
C LYS A 105 13.40 0.44 -21.27
N ALA A 106 14.53 -0.26 -21.32
CA ALA A 106 15.78 0.27 -21.88
C ALA A 106 15.71 0.54 -23.39
N GLN A 107 14.83 -0.15 -24.13
CA GLN A 107 14.62 0.05 -25.57
C GLN A 107 13.65 1.19 -25.90
N GLN A 108 12.85 1.65 -24.93
CA GLN A 108 11.88 2.74 -25.09
C GLN A 108 12.37 4.11 -24.58
N ARG A 109 13.57 4.16 -23.96
CA ARG A 109 14.26 5.40 -23.57
C ARG A 109 15.24 5.82 -24.64
#